data_AF-A0A2N7XU37-F1
#
_entry.id   AF-A0A2N7XU37-F1
#
_cell.length_a   1.000
_cell.length_b   1.000
_cell.length_c   1.000
_cell.angle_alpha   90.00
_cell.angle_beta   90.00
_cell.angle_gamma   90.00
#
_symmetry.space_group_name_H-M   'P 1'
#
loop_
_entity.id
_entity.type
_entity.pdbx_description
1 polymer ?
#
loop_
_entity_poly.entity_id
_entity_poly.type
_entity_poly.pdbx_seq_one_letter_code
_entity_poly.pdbx_strand_id
1 'polypeptide(L)'
;NYSNGNSFDFQGRQLSCEHLTRRVTRYENDGTATVLADNYNGKKLNSPNDVVAHPDGSYWFTDPPYGGQLYEGEPDAAGGPSNAAGKLNPK
;
A
#
# COMPACT_ATOMS: atom_id res chain seq x y z
N ASN A 1 9.76 2.37 -1.33
CA ASN A 1 8.32 2.01 -1.34
C ASN A 1 7.95 0.87 -0.39
N TYR A 2 8.91 0.05 0.11
CA TYR A 2 8.61 -1.15 0.93
C TYR A 2 7.45 -1.97 0.33
N SER A 3 7.72 -2.53 -0.85
CA SER A 3 6.73 -3.35 -1.56
C SER A 3 6.56 -4.69 -0.84
N ASN A 4 5.30 -5.16 -0.74
CA ASN A 4 4.98 -6.44 -0.14
C ASN A 4 4.42 -7.40 -1.20
N GLY A 5 3.10 -7.49 -1.35
CA GLY A 5 2.48 -8.32 -2.38
C GLY A 5 2.68 -7.77 -3.77
N ASN A 6 3.01 -8.67 -4.69
CA ASN A 6 3.22 -8.39 -6.08
C ASN A 6 2.52 -9.47 -6.92
N SER A 7 1.90 -9.05 -8.01
CA SER A 7 1.26 -9.94 -8.98
C SER A 7 1.34 -9.32 -10.36
N PHE A 8 0.76 -9.98 -11.36
CA PHE A 8 0.66 -9.46 -12.72
C PHE A 8 -0.80 -9.39 -13.14
N ASP A 9 -1.14 -8.37 -13.94
CA ASP A 9 -2.43 -8.36 -14.62
C ASP A 9 -2.40 -9.17 -15.92
N PHE A 10 -3.56 -9.34 -16.55
CA PHE A 10 -3.71 -10.11 -17.78
C PHE A 10 -3.00 -9.52 -19.01
N GLN A 11 -2.36 -8.34 -18.88
CA GLN A 11 -1.55 -7.70 -19.92
C GLN A 11 -0.04 -7.84 -19.65
N GLY A 12 0.36 -8.57 -18.60
CA GLY A 12 1.75 -8.78 -18.23
C GLY A 12 2.37 -7.60 -17.48
N ARG A 13 1.56 -6.67 -16.96
CA ARG A 13 2.05 -5.54 -16.16
C ARG A 13 2.10 -5.90 -14.69
N GLN A 14 3.16 -5.49 -14.00
CA GLN A 14 3.31 -5.79 -12.58
C GLN A 14 2.41 -4.89 -11.74
N LEU A 15 1.62 -5.50 -10.85
CA LEU A 15 0.90 -4.84 -9.78
C LEU A 15 1.72 -4.94 -8.51
N SER A 16 1.80 -3.85 -7.74
CA SER A 16 2.57 -3.79 -6.51
C SER A 16 1.82 -3.09 -5.40
N CYS A 17 1.82 -3.71 -4.23
CA CYS A 17 1.36 -3.14 -2.99
C CYS A 17 2.52 -2.45 -2.27
N GLU A 18 2.43 -1.14 -2.06
CA GLU A 18 3.49 -0.34 -1.45
C GLU A 18 3.08 0.14 -0.05
N HIS A 19 3.72 -0.41 0.99
CA HIS A 19 3.40 -0.10 2.39
C HIS A 19 3.75 1.34 2.75
N LEU A 20 4.98 1.79 2.45
CA LEU A 20 5.47 3.11 2.89
C LEU A 20 4.68 4.27 2.29
N THR A 21 4.42 4.17 0.99
CA THR A 21 3.71 5.17 0.19
C THR A 21 2.20 4.97 0.23
N ARG A 22 1.72 3.93 0.92
CA ARG A 22 0.31 3.63 1.21
C ARG A 22 -0.54 3.61 -0.07
N ARG A 23 -0.07 2.86 -1.07
CA ARG A 23 -0.67 2.83 -2.41
C ARG A 23 -0.51 1.50 -3.13
N VAL A 24 -1.39 1.26 -4.09
CA VAL A 24 -1.27 0.21 -5.09
C VAL A 24 -0.78 0.85 -6.39
N THR A 25 0.31 0.33 -6.94
CA THR A 25 0.92 0.80 -8.19
C THR A 25 0.89 -0.29 -9.26
N ARG A 26 0.91 0.15 -10.52
CA ARG A 26 1.13 -0.71 -11.68
C ARG A 26 2.34 -0.21 -12.44
N TYR A 27 3.31 -1.08 -12.65
CA TYR A 27 4.42 -0.81 -13.55
C TYR A 27 4.00 -1.16 -14.97
N GLU A 28 4.08 -0.17 -15.86
CA GLU A 28 3.81 -0.35 -17.28
C GLU A 28 5.03 -0.99 -17.98
N ASN A 29 4.80 -1.54 -19.17
CA ASN A 29 5.84 -2.25 -19.92
C ASN A 29 7.01 -1.36 -20.37
N ASP A 30 6.82 -0.04 -20.38
CA ASP A 30 7.86 0.95 -20.67
C ASP A 30 8.69 1.35 -19.43
N GLY A 31 8.40 0.74 -18.28
CA GLY A 31 9.06 1.01 -17.00
C GLY A 31 8.47 2.17 -16.21
N THR A 32 7.44 2.86 -16.73
CA THR A 32 6.72 3.87 -15.95
C THR A 32 5.83 3.24 -14.88
N ALA A 33 5.43 4.04 -13.88
CA ALA A 33 4.57 3.57 -12.79
C ALA A 33 3.31 4.42 -12.69
N THR A 34 2.15 3.75 -12.69
CA THR A 34 0.82 4.34 -12.51
C THR A 34 0.33 4.06 -11.10
N VAL A 35 -0.18 5.08 -10.40
CA VAL A 35 -0.89 4.87 -9.12
C VAL A 35 -2.33 4.46 -9.42
N LEU A 36 -2.71 3.26 -8.99
CA LEU A 36 -4.06 2.73 -9.17
C LEU A 36 -5.00 3.14 -8.03
N ALA A 37 -4.49 3.16 -6.80
CA ALA A 37 -5.23 3.60 -5.62
C ALA A 37 -4.27 4.05 -4.51
N ASP A 38 -4.55 5.18 -3.88
CA ASP A 38 -3.82 5.67 -2.70
C ASP A 38 -4.73 6.28 -1.62
N ASN A 39 -6.02 6.42 -1.92
CA ASN A 39 -7.01 7.05 -1.05
C ASN A 39 -8.38 6.37 -1.17
N TYR A 40 -9.11 6.31 -0.05
CA TYR A 40 -10.51 5.89 0.00
C TYR A 40 -11.28 6.78 1.00
N ASN A 41 -12.43 7.33 0.58
CA ASN A 41 -13.25 8.26 1.38
C ASN A 41 -12.44 9.40 2.02
N GLY A 42 -11.50 9.98 1.26
CA GLY A 42 -10.66 11.10 1.71
C GLY A 42 -9.53 10.72 2.67
N LYS A 43 -9.36 9.44 3.02
CA LYS A 43 -8.27 8.94 3.87
C LYS A 43 -7.25 8.17 3.04
N LYS A 44 -5.99 8.13 3.48
CA LYS A 44 -4.96 7.26 2.88
C LYS A 44 -5.28 5.80 3.18
N LEU A 45 -4.93 4.89 2.27
CA LEU A 45 -4.95 3.44 2.52
C LEU A 45 -4.07 3.11 3.73
N ASN A 46 -4.28 2.02 4.44
CA ASN A 46 -3.46 1.64 5.58
C ASN A 46 -2.11 1.05 5.15
N SER A 47 -2.15 -0.18 4.63
CA SER A 47 -1.01 -0.91 4.08
C SER A 47 -1.52 -1.95 3.12
N PRO A 48 -1.69 -1.58 1.84
CA PRO A 48 -1.97 -2.55 0.81
C PRO A 48 -0.97 -3.69 0.92
N ASN A 49 -1.44 -4.93 1.04
CA ASN A 49 -0.58 -6.08 1.31
C ASN A 49 -0.54 -7.04 0.12
N ASP A 50 -1.69 -7.63 -0.24
CA ASP A 50 -1.83 -8.55 -1.36
C ASP A 50 -2.66 -7.92 -2.48
N VAL A 51 -2.41 -8.30 -3.74
CA VAL A 51 -3.16 -7.82 -4.91
C VAL A 51 -3.30 -8.89 -5.99
N VAL A 52 -4.48 -8.96 -6.62
CA VAL A 52 -4.76 -9.85 -7.75
C VAL A 52 -5.61 -9.15 -8.81
N ALA A 53 -5.38 -9.47 -10.07
CA ALA A 53 -6.23 -9.04 -11.18
C ALA A 53 -7.44 -9.97 -11.31
N HIS A 54 -8.62 -9.38 -11.48
CA HIS A 54 -9.86 -10.09 -11.73
C HIS A 54 -10.20 -10.04 -13.23
N PRO A 55 -10.79 -11.11 -13.82
CA PRO A 55 -11.05 -11.18 -15.26
C PRO A 55 -11.97 -10.08 -15.84
N ASP A 56 -12.73 -9.38 -14.98
CA ASP A 56 -13.57 -8.23 -15.40
C ASP A 56 -12.80 -6.92 -15.56
N GLY A 57 -11.48 -6.93 -15.32
CA GLY A 57 -10.62 -5.75 -15.39
C GLY A 57 -10.45 -5.00 -14.07
N SER A 58 -11.10 -5.44 -12.99
CA SER A 58 -10.86 -4.91 -11.64
C SER A 58 -9.59 -5.49 -11.00
N TYR A 59 -9.07 -4.80 -9.99
CA TYR A 59 -7.99 -5.27 -9.13
C TYR A 59 -8.48 -5.37 -7.70
N TRP A 60 -8.27 -6.51 -7.06
CA TRP A 60 -8.68 -6.73 -5.67
C TRP A 60 -7.43 -6.77 -4.81
N PHE A 61 -7.46 -6.08 -3.69
CA PHE A 61 -6.33 -6.01 -2.77
C PHE A 61 -6.81 -5.94 -1.32
N THR A 62 -5.95 -6.36 -0.41
CA THR A 62 -6.18 -6.24 1.03
C THR A 62 -5.52 -4.98 1.57
N ASP A 63 -6.16 -4.29 2.52
CA ASP A 63 -5.62 -3.08 3.16
C ASP A 63 -5.56 -3.21 4.70
N PRO A 64 -4.76 -4.14 5.25
CA PRO A 64 -4.63 -4.33 6.69
C PRO A 64 -4.05 -3.10 7.40
N PRO A 65 -4.29 -2.95 8.72
CA PRO A 65 -3.82 -1.80 9.49
C PRO A 65 -2.30 -1.76 9.74
N TYR A 66 -1.53 -2.71 9.20
CA TYR A 66 -0.12 -2.95 9.54
C TYR A 66 0.78 -1.74 9.37
N GLY A 67 0.55 -0.89 8.37
CA GLY A 67 1.39 0.27 8.10
C GLY A 67 1.49 1.29 9.20
N GLY A 68 0.50 1.33 10.10
CA GLY A 68 0.56 2.16 11.31
C GLY A 68 1.01 1.40 12.56
N GLN A 69 1.19 0.08 12.48
CA GLN A 69 1.50 -0.73 13.66
C GLN A 69 3.00 -0.79 13.92
N LEU A 70 3.35 -0.86 15.20
CA LEU A 70 4.73 -0.85 15.71
C LEU A 70 5.60 -2.03 15.25
N TYR A 71 4.98 -3.14 14.85
CA TYR A 71 5.70 -4.39 14.61
C TYR A 71 6.02 -4.65 13.12
N GLU A 72 5.34 -3.97 12.19
CA GLU A 72 5.44 -4.25 10.73
C GLU A 72 5.28 -2.99 9.86
N GLY A 73 4.79 -1.88 10.42
CA GLY A 73 4.61 -0.61 9.72
C GLY A 73 5.70 0.41 9.99
N GLU A 74 5.58 1.57 9.35
CA GLU A 74 6.30 2.79 9.71
C GLU A 74 5.29 3.66 10.48
N PRO A 75 5.32 3.64 11.82
CA PRO A 75 4.30 4.34 12.59
C PRO A 75 4.28 5.83 12.29
N ASP A 76 3.11 6.46 12.39
CA ASP A 76 3.01 7.89 12.14
C ASP A 76 3.93 8.70 13.08
N ALA A 77 4.31 9.90 12.64
CA ALA A 77 4.87 10.90 13.54
C ALA A 77 3.95 11.10 14.77
N ALA A 78 4.53 11.57 15.88
CA ALA A 78 3.76 11.81 17.11
C ALA A 78 2.54 12.70 16.83
N GLY A 79 1.36 12.27 17.31
CA GLY A 79 0.07 12.93 17.05
C GLY A 79 -0.68 12.40 15.82
N GLY A 80 -0.07 11.51 15.02
CA GLY A 80 -0.75 10.82 13.92
C GLY A 80 -1.73 9.73 14.40
N PRO A 81 -2.65 9.27 13.53
CA PRO A 81 -3.69 8.29 13.88
C PRO A 81 -3.15 7.02 14.55
N SER A 82 -1.97 6.56 14.14
CA SER A 82 -1.34 5.35 14.68
C SER A 82 -0.29 5.61 15.79
N ASN A 83 0.04 6.87 16.06
CA ASN A 83 0.97 7.29 17.12
C ASN A 83 0.45 8.53 17.88
N ALA A 84 -0.82 8.53 18.24
CA ALA A 84 -1.48 9.71 18.81
C ALA A 84 -0.81 10.21 20.10
N ALA A 85 -0.29 9.28 20.92
CA ALA A 85 0.39 9.60 22.18
C ALA A 85 1.89 9.83 22.03
N GLY A 86 2.47 9.72 20.83
CA GLY A 86 3.91 9.94 20.59
C GLY A 86 4.82 8.99 21.38
N LYS A 87 4.31 7.84 21.83
CA LYS A 87 5.02 6.94 22.77
C LYS A 87 6.05 6.03 22.11
N LEU A 88 6.20 6.15 20.79
CA LEU A 88 7.21 5.46 20.03
C LEU A 88 8.60 6.04 20.31
N ASN A 89 9.45 5.22 20.93
CA ASN A 89 10.88 5.48 21.06
C ASN A 89 11.59 4.69 19.96
N PRO A 90 12.11 5.34 18.89
CA PRO A 90 12.71 4.66 17.73
C PRO A 90 14.13 4.12 18.01
N LYS A 91 14.44 3.78 19.26
CA LYS A 91 15.76 3.28 19.69
C LYS A 91 15.80 1.76 19.72
#